data_AF-A0A8T0PB20-F1
#
_entry.id   AF-A0A8T0PB20-F1
#
_cell.length_a   1.000
_cell.length_b   1.000
_cell.length_c   1.000
_cell.angle_alpha   90.00
_cell.angle_beta   90.00
_cell.angle_gamma   90.00
#
_symmetry.space_group_name_H-M   'P 1'
#
loop_
_entity.id
_entity.type
_entity.pdbx_description
1 polymer ?
#
loop_
_entity_poly.entity_id
_entity_poly.type
_entity_poly.pdbx_seq_one_letter_code
_entity_poly.pdbx_strand_id
1 'polypeptide(L)'
;MEADIGSRYEIPRTAEFLRARAYTRVALQFPDEMLKDAAAVSRALRRELASSGGGGVRVFVMADTAYNSCCVDEVGASHIDAQCVVHYGHACMSPTSNLPAFFVLGKAPLDVHACASSMLECSRKGNKHILVVYGLEYAYALDDLRRTFEELHKSNSCNSEVKYADVLCSVMSPSSSTADENDYPQSSGNSCHVDLSIKSDVSTFLSNRFTMECSSSTHKYSLGGVTWNISPQEKMEDYIIFWIGQDNPAFANIVLTFNKCEIVRHDAIKNQLSTDVSHLMKVLRRRYYLVEKAKDANIIGILVGTLGVGTLF
;
A
#
# COMPACT_ATOMS: atom_id res chain seq x y z
N MET A 1 -9.68 20.20 -19.58
CA MET A 1 -9.72 18.72 -19.63
C MET A 1 -8.33 18.11 -19.79
N GLU A 2 -7.44 18.58 -20.69
CA GLU A 2 -6.04 18.09 -20.77
C GLU A 2 -5.13 18.52 -19.59
N ALA A 3 -5.34 19.71 -19.01
CA ALA A 3 -4.54 20.21 -17.88
C ALA A 3 -4.68 19.36 -16.60
N ASP A 4 -5.76 18.58 -16.47
CA ASP A 4 -6.02 17.70 -15.32
C ASP A 4 -5.20 16.39 -15.40
N ILE A 5 -4.99 15.86 -16.61
CA ILE A 5 -4.29 14.58 -16.81
C ILE A 5 -2.81 14.69 -16.42
N GLY A 6 -2.15 15.78 -16.82
CA GLY A 6 -0.71 15.97 -16.56
C GLY A 6 -0.34 15.89 -15.08
N SER A 7 -1.11 16.61 -14.24
CA SER A 7 -0.89 16.65 -12.79
C SER A 7 -1.35 15.38 -12.09
N ARG A 8 -2.55 14.87 -12.45
CA ARG A 8 -3.17 13.70 -11.81
C ARG A 8 -2.38 12.41 -12.05
N TYR A 9 -1.83 12.25 -13.25
CA TYR A 9 -1.06 11.07 -13.65
C TYR A 9 0.46 11.31 -13.64
N GLU A 10 0.90 12.41 -13.02
CA GLU A 10 2.31 12.75 -12.82
C GLU A 10 3.18 12.57 -14.09
N ILE A 11 2.68 13.04 -15.23
CA ILE A 11 3.30 12.82 -16.54
C ILE A 11 4.76 13.32 -16.59
N PRO A 12 5.09 14.54 -16.10
CA PRO A 12 6.48 15.02 -16.14
C PRO A 12 7.43 14.16 -15.28
N ARG A 13 7.02 13.82 -14.06
CA ARG A 13 7.79 12.98 -13.13
C ARG A 13 8.00 11.58 -13.71
N THR A 14 6.98 11.02 -14.34
CA THR A 14 7.06 9.73 -15.03
C THR A 14 8.06 9.80 -16.19
N ALA A 15 7.98 10.83 -17.04
CA ALA A 15 8.88 10.99 -18.18
C ALA A 15 10.35 11.16 -17.74
N GLU A 16 10.60 11.95 -16.70
CA GLU A 16 11.92 12.11 -16.10
C GLU A 16 12.47 10.79 -15.55
N PHE A 17 11.67 10.05 -14.78
CA PHE A 17 12.03 8.73 -14.25
C PHE A 17 12.45 7.75 -15.35
N LEU A 18 11.67 7.68 -16.44
CA LEU A 18 11.93 6.76 -17.55
C LEU A 18 13.20 7.14 -18.31
N ARG A 19 13.43 8.44 -18.51
CA ARG A 19 14.62 8.97 -19.19
C ARG A 19 15.88 8.75 -18.37
N ALA A 20 15.83 9.03 -17.06
CA ALA A 20 16.96 8.88 -16.16
C ALA A 20 17.51 7.44 -16.11
N ARG A 21 16.65 6.45 -16.37
CA ARG A 21 17.02 5.02 -16.46
C ARG A 21 17.20 4.50 -17.89
N ALA A 22 17.12 5.38 -18.89
CA ALA A 22 17.27 5.05 -20.30
C ALA A 22 16.36 3.89 -20.77
N TYR A 23 15.15 3.78 -20.23
CA TYR A 23 14.19 2.76 -20.68
C TYR A 23 13.68 3.05 -22.09
N THR A 24 13.51 2.00 -22.89
CA THR A 24 13.08 2.06 -24.29
C THR A 24 11.73 1.37 -24.53
N ARG A 25 11.32 0.46 -23.64
CA ARG A 25 10.02 -0.22 -23.67
C ARG A 25 9.42 -0.24 -22.28
N VAL A 26 8.23 0.35 -22.14
CA VAL A 26 7.58 0.57 -20.84
C VAL A 26 6.13 0.13 -20.91
N ALA A 27 5.71 -0.68 -19.94
CA ALA A 27 4.33 -1.08 -19.78
C ALA A 27 3.59 -0.07 -18.88
N LEU A 28 2.35 0.27 -19.23
CA LEU A 28 1.46 1.12 -18.44
C LEU A 28 0.32 0.25 -17.92
N GLN A 29 0.25 0.08 -16.60
CA GLN A 29 -0.77 -0.69 -15.90
C GLN A 29 -1.80 0.24 -15.28
N PHE A 30 -3.06 0.09 -15.64
CA PHE A 30 -4.17 0.87 -15.07
C PHE A 30 -5.17 -0.07 -14.40
N PRO A 31 -5.71 0.30 -13.24
CA PRO A 31 -6.90 -0.36 -12.71
C PRO A 31 -8.13 0.02 -13.55
N ASP A 32 -9.18 -0.78 -13.46
CA ASP A 32 -10.39 -0.68 -14.30
C ASP A 32 -10.99 0.74 -14.30
N GLU A 33 -11.04 1.39 -13.13
CA GLU A 33 -11.60 2.73 -12.98
C GLU A 33 -10.80 3.83 -13.70
N MET A 34 -9.53 3.58 -14.03
CA MET A 34 -8.61 4.50 -14.71
C MET A 34 -8.40 4.16 -16.19
N LEU A 35 -8.86 2.99 -16.67
CA LEU A 35 -8.68 2.57 -18.08
C LEU A 35 -9.26 3.57 -19.10
N LYS A 36 -10.34 4.27 -18.74
CA LYS A 36 -10.94 5.32 -19.57
C LYS A 36 -9.97 6.45 -19.95
N ASP A 37 -8.95 6.70 -19.11
CA ASP A 37 -7.96 7.76 -19.32
C ASP A 37 -6.69 7.24 -20.00
N ALA A 38 -6.51 5.93 -20.14
CA ALA A 38 -5.26 5.29 -20.56
C ALA A 38 -4.74 5.80 -21.92
N ALA A 39 -5.64 6.00 -22.89
CA ALA A 39 -5.27 6.55 -24.20
C ALA A 39 -4.76 8.00 -24.11
N ALA A 40 -5.37 8.81 -23.25
CA ALA A 40 -4.98 10.20 -23.07
C ALA A 40 -3.67 10.33 -22.29
N VAL A 41 -3.48 9.51 -21.24
CA VAL A 41 -2.23 9.39 -20.47
C VAL A 41 -1.08 8.93 -21.37
N SER A 42 -1.28 7.89 -22.19
CA SER A 42 -0.28 7.39 -23.13
C SER A 42 0.14 8.47 -24.15
N ARG A 43 -0.81 9.21 -24.72
CA ARG A 43 -0.50 10.34 -25.62
C ARG A 43 0.25 11.45 -24.91
N ALA A 44 -0.17 11.84 -23.71
CA ALA A 44 0.49 12.88 -22.92
C ALA A 44 1.93 12.49 -22.60
N LEU A 45 2.16 11.26 -22.12
CA LEU A 45 3.48 10.75 -21.80
C LEU A 45 4.40 10.66 -23.03
N ARG A 46 3.88 10.20 -24.18
CA ARG A 46 4.64 10.19 -25.44
C ARG A 46 5.07 11.60 -25.87
N ARG A 47 4.17 12.59 -25.76
CA ARG A 47 4.49 14.00 -26.09
C ARG A 47 5.56 14.56 -25.15
N GLU A 48 5.46 14.27 -23.86
CA GLU A 48 6.44 14.70 -22.85
C GLU A 48 7.83 14.09 -23.11
N LEU A 49 7.86 12.78 -23.41
CA LEU A 49 9.11 12.07 -23.73
C LEU A 49 9.76 12.59 -25.02
N ALA A 50 8.97 12.92 -26.04
CA ALA A 50 9.48 13.48 -27.30
C ALA A 50 10.04 14.90 -27.14
N SER A 51 9.37 15.76 -26.37
CA SER A 51 9.73 17.18 -26.21
C SER A 51 11.08 17.39 -25.50
N SER A 52 11.52 16.45 -24.68
CA SER A 52 12.77 16.56 -23.91
C SER A 52 13.92 15.70 -24.47
N GLY A 53 13.93 15.41 -25.79
CA GLY A 53 15.01 14.64 -26.44
C GLY A 53 14.97 13.13 -26.19
N GLY A 54 13.90 12.60 -25.62
CA GLY A 54 13.71 11.18 -25.28
C GLY A 54 12.92 10.38 -26.32
N GLY A 55 13.13 10.63 -27.62
CA GLY A 55 12.35 10.04 -28.73
C GLY A 55 12.42 8.51 -28.90
N GLY A 56 13.13 7.79 -28.02
CA GLY A 56 13.33 6.34 -28.11
C GLY A 56 12.39 5.49 -27.24
N VAL A 57 11.56 6.09 -26.38
CA VAL A 57 10.75 5.32 -25.42
C VAL A 57 9.40 4.94 -26.02
N ARG A 58 9.14 3.64 -26.14
CA ARG A 58 7.86 3.07 -26.56
C ARG A 58 7.05 2.70 -25.32
N VAL A 59 5.86 3.31 -25.18
CA VAL A 59 4.92 3.02 -24.08
C VAL A 59 3.75 2.17 -24.57
N PHE A 60 3.37 1.17 -23.79
CA PHE A 60 2.33 0.19 -24.14
C PHE A 60 1.30 0.13 -23.01
N VAL A 61 0.02 0.28 -23.33
CA VAL A 61 -1.06 0.13 -22.35
C VAL A 61 -1.37 -1.36 -22.22
N MET A 62 -1.33 -1.89 -21.00
CA MET A 62 -1.68 -3.29 -20.74
C MET A 62 -3.19 -3.47 -20.75
N ALA A 63 -3.66 -4.60 -21.28
CA ALA A 63 -5.08 -4.88 -21.50
C ALA A 63 -5.70 -5.79 -20.44
N ASP A 64 -4.91 -6.52 -19.64
CA ASP A 64 -5.37 -7.51 -18.67
C ASP A 64 -5.00 -7.09 -17.24
N THR A 65 -5.83 -6.25 -16.62
CA THR A 65 -5.61 -5.76 -15.24
C THR A 65 -6.76 -6.05 -14.28
N ALA A 66 -7.84 -6.67 -14.77
CA ALA A 66 -9.10 -6.84 -14.04
C ALA A 66 -8.97 -7.70 -12.76
N TYR A 67 -7.95 -8.56 -12.69
CA TYR A 67 -7.72 -9.46 -11.55
C TYR A 67 -6.49 -9.10 -10.71
N ASN A 68 -5.73 -8.07 -11.09
CA ASN A 68 -4.45 -7.69 -10.44
C ASN A 68 -4.38 -6.19 -10.12
N SER A 69 -5.50 -5.54 -9.83
CA SER A 69 -5.60 -4.07 -9.72
C SER A 69 -4.65 -3.39 -8.72
N CYS A 70 -4.04 -4.14 -7.79
CA CYS A 70 -3.07 -3.62 -6.83
C CYS A 70 -1.65 -4.19 -6.95
N CYS A 71 -1.42 -5.20 -7.79
CA CYS A 71 -0.13 -5.88 -7.95
C CYS A 71 0.46 -5.59 -9.34
N VAL A 72 1.78 -5.52 -9.43
CA VAL A 72 2.45 -5.35 -10.73
C VAL A 72 2.30 -6.62 -11.56
N ASP A 73 1.82 -6.48 -12.80
CA ASP A 73 1.69 -7.60 -13.74
C ASP A 73 2.99 -7.82 -14.54
N GLU A 74 3.89 -8.59 -13.95
CA GLU A 74 5.18 -8.88 -14.58
C GLU A 74 5.04 -9.79 -15.82
N VAL A 75 4.07 -10.71 -15.80
CA VAL A 75 3.82 -11.65 -16.90
C VAL A 75 3.25 -10.89 -18.10
N GLY A 76 2.23 -10.06 -17.88
CA GLY A 76 1.68 -9.21 -18.94
C GLY A 76 2.72 -8.25 -19.53
N ALA A 77 3.57 -7.68 -18.69
CA ALA A 77 4.67 -6.82 -19.11
C ALA A 77 5.75 -7.57 -19.91
N SER A 78 6.00 -8.85 -19.61
CA SER A 78 7.00 -9.68 -20.31
C SER A 78 6.66 -9.95 -21.78
N HIS A 79 5.37 -10.03 -22.14
CA HIS A 79 4.93 -10.26 -23.53
C HIS A 79 5.36 -9.15 -24.50
N ILE A 80 5.71 -7.98 -23.95
CA ILE A 80 6.25 -6.86 -24.70
C ILE A 80 7.64 -6.48 -24.21
N ASP A 81 8.41 -7.43 -23.65
CA ASP A 81 9.75 -7.26 -23.09
C ASP A 81 9.93 -5.88 -22.42
N ALA A 82 8.96 -5.51 -21.58
CA ALA A 82 9.01 -4.23 -20.90
C ALA A 82 10.17 -4.21 -19.92
N GLN A 83 10.87 -3.08 -19.86
CA GLN A 83 11.99 -2.88 -18.94
C GLN A 83 11.53 -2.29 -17.60
N CYS A 84 10.29 -1.80 -17.55
CA CYS A 84 9.65 -1.24 -16.37
C CYS A 84 8.12 -1.23 -16.54
N VAL A 85 7.39 -1.39 -15.44
CA VAL A 85 5.95 -1.11 -15.37
C VAL A 85 5.74 0.24 -14.69
N VAL A 86 5.00 1.14 -15.33
CA VAL A 86 4.37 2.28 -14.64
C VAL A 86 2.99 1.83 -14.18
N HIS A 87 2.83 1.66 -12.87
CA HIS A 87 1.59 1.20 -12.25
C HIS A 87 0.81 2.38 -11.70
N TYR A 88 -0.40 2.59 -12.19
CA TYR A 88 -1.27 3.69 -11.79
C TYR A 88 -2.26 3.26 -10.69
N GLY A 89 -2.63 4.19 -9.82
CA GLY A 89 -3.68 4.00 -8.82
C GLY A 89 -3.23 3.24 -7.57
N HIS A 90 -4.18 2.51 -6.97
CA HIS A 90 -3.93 1.77 -5.73
C HIS A 90 -2.90 0.65 -5.96
N ALA A 91 -1.92 0.53 -5.08
CA ALA A 91 -0.89 -0.50 -5.16
C ALA A 91 -0.64 -1.11 -3.78
N CYS A 92 -0.65 -2.44 -3.69
CA CYS A 92 -0.25 -3.11 -2.46
C CYS A 92 1.27 -3.08 -2.25
N MET A 93 2.02 -2.72 -3.30
CA MET A 93 3.49 -2.68 -3.32
C MET A 93 4.13 -4.02 -2.92
N SER A 94 3.53 -5.12 -3.38
CA SER A 94 4.18 -6.43 -3.30
C SER A 94 5.52 -6.40 -4.04
N PRO A 95 6.58 -7.07 -3.51
CA PRO A 95 7.87 -7.13 -4.16
C PRO A 95 7.76 -7.64 -5.60
N THR A 96 8.53 -7.05 -6.52
CA THR A 96 8.66 -7.55 -7.90
C THR A 96 9.86 -8.49 -8.01
N SER A 97 9.83 -9.40 -8.98
CA SER A 97 10.87 -10.43 -9.17
C SER A 97 11.77 -10.20 -10.38
N ASN A 98 11.23 -9.69 -11.49
CA ASN A 98 11.89 -9.66 -12.80
C ASN A 98 12.10 -8.24 -13.32
N LEU A 99 11.18 -7.31 -13.05
CA LEU A 99 11.31 -5.94 -13.52
C LEU A 99 10.90 -4.88 -12.49
N PRO A 100 11.52 -3.69 -12.54
CA PRO A 100 11.19 -2.60 -11.66
C PRO A 100 9.80 -2.02 -11.98
N ALA A 101 9.17 -1.45 -10.95
CA ALA A 101 7.91 -0.75 -11.07
C ALA A 101 8.01 0.69 -10.58
N PHE A 102 7.34 1.60 -11.27
CA PHE A 102 7.16 2.99 -10.86
C PHE A 102 5.69 3.23 -10.55
N PHE A 103 5.39 3.62 -9.31
CA PHE A 103 4.01 3.82 -8.87
C PHE A 103 3.58 5.27 -9.00
N VAL A 104 2.42 5.48 -9.63
CA VAL A 104 1.73 6.77 -9.73
C VAL A 104 0.39 6.65 -9.02
N LEU A 105 0.33 7.16 -7.79
CA LEU A 105 -0.76 6.88 -6.84
C LEU A 105 -2.01 7.72 -7.09
N GLY A 106 -1.87 8.81 -7.85
CA GLY A 106 -2.94 9.77 -8.10
C GLY A 106 -3.02 10.87 -7.04
N LYS A 107 -3.93 11.83 -7.29
CA LYS A 107 -4.17 13.00 -6.44
C LYS A 107 -5.67 13.23 -6.27
N ALA A 108 -6.32 12.36 -5.51
CA ALA A 108 -7.74 12.52 -5.23
C ALA A 108 -7.96 13.75 -4.34
N PRO A 109 -9.01 14.55 -4.58
CA PRO A 109 -9.23 15.79 -3.84
C PRO A 109 -9.39 15.51 -2.34
N LEU A 110 -8.74 16.33 -1.53
CA LEU A 110 -8.84 16.32 -0.08
C LEU A 110 -8.97 17.77 0.41
N ASP A 111 -10.02 18.06 1.18
CA ASP A 111 -10.08 19.29 1.96
C ASP A 111 -9.21 19.13 3.21
N VAL A 112 -7.98 19.65 3.11
CA VAL A 112 -6.96 19.53 4.15
C VAL A 112 -7.44 20.13 5.47
N HIS A 113 -8.15 21.26 5.44
CA HIS A 113 -8.61 21.93 6.65
C HIS A 113 -9.76 21.18 7.31
N ALA A 114 -10.72 20.68 6.53
CA ALA A 114 -11.81 19.86 7.05
C ALA A 114 -11.30 18.53 7.63
N CYS A 115 -10.32 17.90 6.97
CA CYS A 115 -9.66 16.70 7.47
C CYS A 115 -8.90 16.96 8.77
N ALA A 116 -8.09 18.03 8.84
CA ALA A 116 -7.37 18.42 10.06
C ALA A 116 -8.33 18.74 11.22
N SER A 117 -9.45 19.40 10.94
CA SER A 117 -10.50 19.67 11.92
C SER A 117 -11.13 18.39 12.45
N SER A 118 -11.38 17.41 11.57
CA SER A 118 -11.89 16.09 11.93
C SER A 118 -10.89 15.30 12.80
N MET A 119 -9.59 15.40 12.49
CA MET A 119 -8.53 14.81 13.33
C MET A 119 -8.48 15.45 14.72
N LEU A 120 -8.63 16.78 14.82
CA LEU A 120 -8.67 17.49 16.09
C LEU A 120 -9.90 17.13 16.93
N GLU A 121 -11.06 16.92 16.28
CA GLU A 121 -12.25 16.40 16.97
C GLU A 121 -11.99 15.00 17.54
N CYS A 122 -11.30 14.14 16.79
CA CYS A 122 -10.93 12.80 17.22
C CYS A 122 -9.94 12.83 18.40
N SER A 123 -8.93 13.70 18.35
CA SER A 123 -7.92 13.82 19.42
C SER A 123 -8.48 14.28 20.75
N ARG A 124 -9.66 14.93 20.76
CA ARG A 124 -10.34 15.38 21.98
C ARG A 124 -11.14 14.28 22.68
N LYS A 125 -11.45 13.17 21.99
CA LYS A 125 -12.35 12.11 22.51
C LYS A 125 -11.65 11.09 23.40
N GLY A 126 -10.32 11.11 23.52
CA GLY A 126 -9.60 10.19 24.41
C GLY A 126 -8.11 10.49 24.54
N ASN A 127 -7.45 9.74 25.42
CA ASN A 127 -6.01 9.86 25.69
C ASN A 127 -5.15 8.94 24.80
N LYS A 128 -5.73 8.36 23.74
CA LYS A 128 -5.01 7.48 22.82
C LYS A 128 -4.22 8.30 21.81
N HIS A 129 -3.13 7.69 21.32
CA HIS A 129 -2.37 8.22 20.18
C HIS A 129 -3.21 8.10 18.91
N ILE A 130 -2.93 8.93 17.90
CA ILE A 130 -3.59 8.85 16.60
C ILE A 130 -2.60 8.29 15.59
N LEU A 131 -2.98 7.20 14.90
CA LEU A 131 -2.29 6.74 13.71
C LEU A 131 -3.11 7.12 12.48
N VAL A 132 -2.58 8.04 11.67
CA VAL A 132 -3.18 8.45 10.40
C VAL A 132 -2.77 7.46 9.31
N VAL A 133 -3.77 6.79 8.74
CA VAL A 133 -3.65 5.87 7.60
C VAL A 133 -4.55 6.39 6.48
N TYR A 134 -4.22 6.13 5.21
CA TYR A 134 -4.92 6.78 4.10
C TYR A 134 -4.91 5.91 2.85
N GLY A 135 -5.88 6.15 1.96
CA GLY A 135 -5.79 5.73 0.57
C GLY A 135 -4.61 6.42 -0.11
N LEU A 136 -3.80 5.66 -0.86
CA LEU A 136 -2.56 6.14 -1.49
C LEU A 136 -2.76 7.38 -2.37
N GLU A 137 -3.95 7.56 -2.93
CA GLU A 137 -4.34 8.72 -3.72
C GLU A 137 -4.33 10.06 -2.94
N TYR A 138 -4.20 10.02 -1.61
CA TYR A 138 -4.09 11.19 -0.73
C TYR A 138 -2.65 11.46 -0.23
N ALA A 139 -1.68 10.62 -0.60
CA ALA A 139 -0.30 10.75 -0.14
C ALA A 139 0.29 12.16 -0.40
N TYR A 140 -0.07 12.76 -1.54
CA TYR A 140 0.39 14.08 -1.95
C TYR A 140 -0.02 15.22 -0.99
N ALA A 141 -1.09 15.02 -0.21
CA ALA A 141 -1.67 16.05 0.66
C ALA A 141 -1.24 15.91 2.13
N LEU A 142 -0.49 14.87 2.48
CA LEU A 142 -0.15 14.57 3.87
C LEU A 142 0.77 15.61 4.53
N ASP A 143 1.71 16.20 3.79
CA ASP A 143 2.56 17.24 4.35
C ASP A 143 1.78 18.52 4.64
N ASP A 144 0.82 18.87 3.80
CA ASP A 144 -0.08 20.01 4.01
C ASP A 144 -0.99 19.73 5.22
N LEU A 145 -1.54 18.52 5.31
CA LEU A 145 -2.35 18.07 6.43
C LEU A 145 -1.60 18.11 7.76
N ARG A 146 -0.35 17.65 7.78
CA ARG A 146 0.50 17.70 8.99
C ARG A 146 0.67 19.14 9.46
N ARG A 147 1.02 20.06 8.55
CA ARG A 147 1.19 21.49 8.88
C ARG A 147 -0.11 22.12 9.39
N THR A 148 -1.22 21.93 8.68
CA THR A 148 -2.52 22.48 9.08
C THR A 148 -2.99 21.91 10.41
N PHE A 149 -2.78 20.61 10.66
CA PHE A 149 -3.11 20.00 11.94
C PHE A 149 -2.28 20.59 13.08
N GLU A 150 -0.96 20.75 12.91
CA GLU A 150 -0.07 21.36 13.91
C GLU A 150 -0.48 22.80 14.25
N GLU A 151 -0.89 23.60 13.27
CA GLU A 151 -1.39 24.96 13.46
C GLU A 151 -2.68 24.99 14.29
N LEU A 152 -3.63 24.10 13.97
CA LEU A 152 -4.88 23.97 14.73
C LEU A 152 -4.64 23.41 16.15
N HIS A 153 -3.63 22.56 16.30
CA HIS A 153 -3.29 21.90 17.56
C HIS A 153 -2.57 22.83 18.54
N LYS A 154 -1.67 23.72 18.07
CA LYS A 154 -1.03 24.75 18.94
C LYS A 154 -2.04 25.63 19.68
N SER A 155 -3.23 25.77 19.11
CA SER A 155 -4.34 26.54 19.68
C SER A 155 -5.10 25.79 20.78
N ASN A 156 -4.79 24.51 21.03
CA ASN A 156 -5.56 23.60 21.89
C ASN A 156 -4.62 22.66 22.67
N SER A 157 -4.53 22.76 24.00
CA SER A 157 -3.77 21.80 24.83
C SER A 157 -4.33 20.38 24.72
N CYS A 158 -3.75 19.54 23.85
CA CYS A 158 -4.01 18.11 23.78
C CYS A 158 -2.65 17.40 23.73
N ASN A 159 -2.49 16.31 24.50
CA ASN A 159 -1.21 15.61 24.66
C ASN A 159 -1.07 14.37 23.75
N SER A 160 -2.05 14.11 22.88
CA SER A 160 -2.04 12.90 22.05
C SER A 160 -1.04 13.03 20.91
N GLU A 161 -0.03 12.16 20.89
CA GLU A 161 0.90 12.04 19.76
C GLU A 161 0.15 11.59 18.50
N VAL A 162 0.47 12.21 17.36
CA VAL A 162 -0.06 11.86 16.05
C VAL A 162 1.06 11.30 15.18
N LYS A 163 0.91 10.04 14.76
CA LYS A 163 1.80 9.35 13.82
C LYS A 163 1.11 9.27 12.45
N TYR A 164 1.88 9.38 11.39
CA TYR A 164 1.40 9.27 10.01
C TYR A 164 2.07 8.06 9.38
N ALA A 165 1.29 7.24 8.65
CA ALA A 165 1.87 6.20 7.83
C ALA A 165 2.60 6.82 6.63
N ASP A 166 3.66 6.16 6.18
CA ASP A 166 4.41 6.56 4.99
C ASP A 166 4.06 5.63 3.82
N VAL A 167 4.08 6.15 2.61
CA VAL A 167 4.03 5.32 1.41
C VAL A 167 5.28 4.44 1.39
N LEU A 168 5.11 3.13 1.18
CA LEU A 168 6.22 2.17 1.24
C LEU A 168 7.35 2.54 0.26
N CYS A 169 7.01 2.84 -0.99
CA CYS A 169 7.97 3.32 -1.99
C CYS A 169 7.25 3.96 -3.19
N SER A 170 7.94 4.83 -3.93
CA SER A 170 7.49 5.24 -5.28
C SER A 170 8.09 4.38 -6.40
N VAL A 171 9.16 3.62 -6.08
CA VAL A 171 9.89 2.77 -7.01
C VAL A 171 10.15 1.44 -6.35
N MET A 172 9.73 0.35 -6.99
CA MET A 172 10.11 -1.01 -6.63
C MET A 172 11.24 -1.47 -7.53
N SER A 173 12.32 -1.96 -6.94
CA SER A 173 13.34 -2.72 -7.66
C SER A 173 13.07 -4.22 -7.48
N PRO A 174 13.40 -5.06 -8.47
CA PRO A 174 13.31 -6.50 -8.31
C PRO A 174 14.13 -6.98 -7.11
N SER A 175 13.59 -7.87 -6.31
CA SER A 175 14.39 -8.57 -5.29
C SER A 175 15.38 -9.48 -6.00
N SER A 176 16.68 -9.23 -5.86
CA SER A 176 17.74 -10.03 -6.48
C SER A 176 17.64 -11.49 -6.03
N SER A 177 17.28 -12.39 -6.93
CA SER A 177 17.53 -13.82 -6.80
C SER A 177 19.00 -14.12 -7.15
N THR A 178 19.94 -13.52 -6.42
CA THR A 178 21.32 -14.02 -6.41
C THR A 178 21.45 -14.98 -5.26
N ALA A 179 21.51 -16.26 -5.61
CA ALA A 179 22.15 -17.27 -4.81
C ALA A 179 23.57 -16.80 -4.49
N ASP A 180 23.77 -16.34 -3.26
CA ASP A 180 25.06 -16.37 -2.55
C ASP A 180 24.76 -16.89 -1.12
N GLU A 181 24.19 -18.09 -1.06
CA GLU A 181 24.47 -19.02 0.03
C GLU A 181 25.91 -19.52 -0.17
N ASN A 182 26.90 -18.79 0.32
CA ASN A 182 28.23 -19.30 0.71
C ASN A 182 29.11 -18.15 1.22
N ASP A 183 28.91 -17.72 2.46
CA ASP A 183 30.05 -17.51 3.36
C ASP A 183 29.57 -17.52 4.83
N TYR A 184 29.53 -18.73 5.41
CA TYR A 184 29.45 -18.92 6.86
C TYR A 184 30.87 -18.87 7.45
N PRO A 185 31.17 -18.08 8.48
CA PRO A 185 32.15 -18.47 9.47
C PRO A 185 31.46 -19.42 10.45
N GLN A 186 31.90 -20.68 10.45
CA GLN A 186 31.54 -21.67 11.45
C GLN A 186 31.83 -21.14 12.86
N SER A 187 30.84 -21.18 13.76
CA SER A 187 31.13 -21.55 15.15
C SER A 187 29.96 -22.27 15.82
N SER A 188 30.26 -23.52 16.19
CA SER A 188 29.76 -24.33 17.31
C SER A 188 28.27 -24.28 17.66
N GLY A 189 27.58 -25.38 17.35
CA GLY A 189 26.18 -25.60 17.67
C GLY A 189 25.86 -25.73 19.17
N ASN A 190 24.57 -25.50 19.45
CA ASN A 190 23.83 -26.24 20.46
C ASN A 190 22.39 -26.39 19.96
N SER A 191 21.97 -27.64 19.82
CA SER A 191 20.59 -28.03 19.49
C SER A 191 19.68 -27.72 20.67
N CYS A 192 18.65 -26.89 20.48
CA CYS A 192 17.49 -26.88 21.36
C CYS A 192 16.22 -27.17 20.56
N HIS A 193 15.66 -28.33 20.88
CA HIS A 193 14.36 -28.83 20.47
C HIS A 193 13.29 -27.82 20.93
N VAL A 194 12.55 -27.19 20.00
CA VAL A 194 11.42 -26.33 20.35
C VAL A 194 10.13 -27.04 19.98
N ASP A 195 9.40 -27.40 21.03
CA ASP A 195 8.11 -28.06 21.04
C ASP A 195 7.03 -27.14 20.44
N LEU A 196 6.43 -27.54 19.30
CA LEU A 196 5.35 -26.79 18.65
C LEU A 196 4.03 -27.04 19.38
N SER A 197 3.79 -26.29 20.46
CA SER A 197 2.41 -26.08 20.94
C SER A 197 1.73 -25.04 20.03
N ILE A 198 0.92 -25.52 19.08
CA ILE A 198 0.14 -24.68 18.18
C ILE A 198 -1.03 -24.08 18.98
N LYS A 199 -0.88 -22.83 19.43
CA LYS A 199 -2.02 -21.97 19.77
C LYS A 199 -2.41 -21.17 18.53
N SER A 200 -3.61 -21.41 18.03
CA SER A 200 -4.14 -20.94 16.76
C SER A 200 -4.62 -19.48 16.82
N ASP A 201 -3.71 -18.52 16.93
CA ASP A 201 -4.07 -17.11 16.78
C ASP A 201 -3.63 -16.59 15.40
N VAL A 202 -4.57 -15.98 14.66
CA VAL A 202 -4.34 -15.33 13.36
C VAL A 202 -3.23 -14.27 13.43
N SER A 203 -3.01 -13.72 14.63
CA SER A 203 -1.87 -12.86 14.99
C SER A 203 -0.52 -13.47 14.63
N THR A 204 -0.36 -14.79 14.80
CA THR A 204 0.90 -15.52 14.56
C THR A 204 1.14 -15.79 13.07
N PHE A 205 0.09 -15.88 12.25
CA PHE A 205 0.25 -16.05 10.80
C PHE A 205 0.64 -14.74 10.09
N LEU A 206 0.23 -13.60 10.63
CA LEU A 206 0.64 -12.30 10.09
C LEU A 206 2.13 -12.04 10.34
N SER A 207 2.71 -12.59 11.43
CA SER A 207 4.17 -12.59 11.70
C SER A 207 5.02 -13.04 10.51
N ASN A 208 4.49 -13.89 9.62
CA ASN A 208 5.22 -14.39 8.45
C ASN A 208 5.08 -13.52 7.16
N ARG A 209 4.19 -12.52 7.12
CA ARG A 209 4.18 -11.48 6.06
C ARG A 209 4.66 -10.11 6.55
N PHE A 210 4.89 -9.96 7.85
CA PHE A 210 5.67 -8.87 8.41
C PHE A 210 7.15 -9.17 8.13
N THR A 211 7.84 -8.33 7.38
CA THR A 211 9.30 -8.29 7.46
C THR A 211 9.64 -7.81 8.87
N MET A 212 9.79 -8.74 9.82
CA MET A 212 10.47 -8.50 11.08
C MET A 212 11.97 -8.34 10.77
N GLU A 213 12.34 -7.18 10.23
CA GLU A 213 13.71 -6.72 10.35
C GLU A 213 13.90 -6.30 11.81
N CYS A 214 14.45 -7.23 12.61
CA CYS A 214 14.80 -6.99 14.00
C CYS A 214 16.04 -6.09 14.06
N SER A 215 15.91 -4.83 13.65
CA SER A 215 16.75 -3.75 14.17
C SER A 215 16.14 -3.35 15.52
N SER A 216 16.95 -3.37 16.56
CA SER A 216 16.58 -3.47 17.98
C SER A 216 15.83 -2.28 18.62
N SER A 217 14.93 -1.57 17.93
CA SER A 217 14.28 -0.36 18.48
C SER A 217 12.82 -0.07 18.11
N THR A 218 12.15 -0.73 17.15
CA THR A 218 10.73 -0.45 16.80
C THR A 218 9.98 -1.66 16.20
N HIS A 219 8.65 -1.71 16.33
CA HIS A 219 7.80 -2.65 15.59
C HIS A 219 7.33 -2.00 14.28
N LYS A 220 7.72 -2.57 13.15
CA LYS A 220 7.35 -2.11 11.79
C LYS A 220 6.10 -2.84 11.30
N TYR A 221 5.15 -2.08 10.79
CA TYR A 221 3.91 -2.57 10.18
C TYR A 221 3.84 -2.14 8.73
N SER A 222 3.28 -3.00 7.88
CA SER A 222 2.95 -2.65 6.50
C SER A 222 1.62 -3.26 6.10
N LEU A 223 0.77 -2.44 5.46
CA LEU A 223 -0.51 -2.89 4.92
C LEU A 223 -0.96 -1.96 3.80
N GLY A 224 -1.38 -2.52 2.66
CA GLY A 224 -2.00 -1.74 1.57
C GLY A 224 -1.10 -0.67 0.96
N GLY A 225 0.22 -0.92 0.88
CA GLY A 225 1.20 0.01 0.29
C GLY A 225 1.68 1.13 1.22
N VAL A 226 1.24 1.15 2.48
CA VAL A 226 1.77 2.06 3.50
C VAL A 226 2.49 1.30 4.62
N THR A 227 3.39 2.00 5.32
CA THR A 227 4.20 1.50 6.42
C THR A 227 4.17 2.47 7.59
N TRP A 228 4.26 1.95 8.81
CA TRP A 228 4.39 2.76 10.02
C TRP A 228 5.13 1.99 11.10
N ASN A 229 5.66 2.72 12.08
CA ASN A 229 6.40 2.13 13.19
C ASN A 229 5.74 2.53 14.51
N ILE A 230 5.69 1.59 15.45
CA ILE A 230 5.32 1.87 16.85
C ILE A 230 6.46 1.44 17.78
N SER A 231 6.51 2.04 18.96
CA SER A 231 7.53 1.71 19.95
C SER A 231 7.38 0.26 20.43
N PRO A 232 8.45 -0.43 20.85
CA PRO A 232 8.37 -1.81 21.33
C PRO A 232 7.43 -2.01 22.54
N GLN A 233 7.22 -0.96 23.32
CA GLN A 233 6.40 -0.96 24.53
C GLN A 233 4.92 -0.64 24.24
N GLU A 234 4.61 -0.14 23.05
CA GLU A 234 3.26 0.24 22.63
C GLU A 234 2.58 -0.90 21.87
N LYS A 235 1.25 -0.94 21.96
CA LYS A 235 0.41 -1.85 21.20
C LYS A 235 -0.49 -1.07 20.26
N MET A 236 -0.98 -1.74 19.21
CA MET A 236 -1.86 -1.10 18.25
C MET A 236 -3.19 -0.63 18.89
N GLU A 237 -3.63 -1.29 19.97
CA GLU A 237 -4.82 -0.92 20.74
C GLU A 237 -4.66 0.41 21.51
N ASP A 238 -3.42 0.89 21.71
CA ASP A 238 -3.12 2.20 22.32
C ASP A 238 -3.36 3.36 21.32
N TYR A 239 -3.60 3.02 20.05
CA TYR A 239 -3.87 3.98 18.97
C TYR A 239 -5.35 3.99 18.57
N ILE A 240 -5.81 5.17 18.15
CA ILE A 240 -6.96 5.33 17.27
C ILE A 240 -6.44 5.35 15.83
N ILE A 241 -6.96 4.46 14.99
CA ILE A 241 -6.64 4.46 13.56
C ILE A 241 -7.57 5.45 12.88
N PHE A 242 -7.00 6.55 12.41
CA PHE A 242 -7.69 7.57 11.63
C PHE A 242 -7.47 7.31 10.14
N TRP A 243 -8.47 6.74 9.47
CA TRP A 243 -8.43 6.45 8.03
C TRP A 243 -8.91 7.64 7.20
N ILE A 244 -8.11 8.09 6.24
CA ILE A 244 -8.50 9.09 5.24
C ILE A 244 -8.85 8.38 3.94
N GLY A 245 -10.13 8.44 3.57
CA GLY A 245 -10.60 7.95 2.28
C GLY A 245 -11.99 7.32 2.30
N GLN A 246 -12.31 6.66 1.19
CA GLN A 246 -13.59 6.01 0.98
C GLN A 246 -13.66 4.64 1.68
N ASP A 247 -14.88 4.11 1.79
CA ASP A 247 -15.12 2.73 2.18
C ASP A 247 -14.80 1.80 1.00
N ASN A 248 -13.53 1.39 0.91
CA ASN A 248 -12.97 0.62 -0.18
C ASN A 248 -12.25 -0.64 0.37
N PRO A 249 -11.73 -1.54 -0.49
CA PRO A 249 -11.01 -2.73 -0.04
C PRO A 249 -9.80 -2.45 0.87
N ALA A 250 -9.10 -1.33 0.68
CA ALA A 250 -7.97 -0.96 1.53
C ALA A 250 -8.43 -0.61 2.96
N PHE A 251 -9.51 0.17 3.10
CA PHE A 251 -10.16 0.42 4.38
C PHE A 251 -10.65 -0.87 5.04
N ALA A 252 -11.31 -1.73 4.26
CA ALA A 252 -11.77 -3.03 4.74
C ALA A 252 -10.61 -3.87 5.31
N ASN A 253 -9.45 -3.88 4.66
CA ASN A 253 -8.27 -4.59 5.15
C ASN A 253 -7.76 -4.03 6.48
N ILE A 254 -7.75 -2.70 6.66
CA ILE A 254 -7.39 -2.06 7.93
C ILE A 254 -8.35 -2.49 9.03
N VAL A 255 -9.66 -2.39 8.79
CA VAL A 255 -10.69 -2.75 9.78
C VAL A 255 -10.64 -4.21 10.17
N LEU A 256 -10.42 -5.10 9.20
CA LEU A 256 -10.37 -6.54 9.46
C LEU A 256 -9.09 -6.95 10.19
N THR A 257 -7.95 -6.32 9.87
CA THR A 257 -6.65 -6.60 10.48
C THR A 257 -6.57 -6.06 11.91
N PHE A 258 -7.02 -4.81 12.12
CA PHE A 258 -6.96 -4.12 13.40
C PHE A 258 -8.34 -4.04 14.06
N ASN A 259 -9.10 -5.13 14.03
CA ASN A 259 -10.48 -5.19 14.51
C ASN A 259 -10.66 -4.97 16.03
N LYS A 260 -9.56 -4.92 16.79
CA LYS A 260 -9.54 -4.57 18.21
C LYS A 260 -9.26 -3.08 18.47
N CYS A 261 -8.79 -2.36 17.46
CA CYS A 261 -8.48 -0.94 17.57
C CYS A 261 -9.74 -0.11 17.42
N GLU A 262 -9.70 1.11 17.96
CA GLU A 262 -10.70 2.11 17.63
C GLU A 262 -10.37 2.68 16.25
N ILE A 263 -11.33 2.65 15.34
CA ILE A 263 -11.14 3.07 13.94
C ILE A 263 -12.15 4.16 13.61
N VAL A 264 -11.63 5.27 13.12
CA VAL A 264 -12.39 6.43 12.67
C VAL A 264 -12.05 6.68 11.22
N ARG A 265 -13.06 6.83 10.35
CA ARG A 265 -12.87 7.16 8.94
C ARG A 265 -13.27 8.60 8.68
N HIS A 266 -12.42 9.34 7.99
CA HIS A 266 -12.76 10.61 7.35
C HIS A 266 -13.05 10.38 5.86
N ASP A 267 -14.30 10.61 5.47
CA ASP A 267 -14.74 10.57 4.09
C ASP A 267 -14.32 11.84 3.36
N ALA A 268 -13.23 11.77 2.58
CA ALA A 268 -12.65 12.91 1.89
C ALA A 268 -13.56 13.55 0.82
N ILE A 269 -14.63 12.87 0.38
CA ILE A 269 -15.60 13.44 -0.57
C ILE A 269 -16.71 14.18 0.18
N LYS A 270 -17.19 13.59 1.28
CA LYS A 270 -18.27 14.17 2.08
C LYS A 270 -17.77 15.14 3.16
N ASN A 271 -16.47 15.19 3.40
CA ASN A 271 -15.81 15.91 4.50
C ASN A 271 -16.43 15.58 5.86
N GLN A 272 -16.67 14.29 6.11
CA GLN A 272 -17.39 13.83 7.30
C GLN A 272 -16.70 12.66 7.97
N LEU A 273 -16.81 12.63 9.30
CA LEU A 273 -16.39 11.50 10.12
C LEU A 273 -17.43 10.38 10.11
N SER A 274 -16.94 9.15 10.07
CA SER A 274 -17.73 7.92 10.17
C SER A 274 -17.01 6.92 11.06
N THR A 275 -17.71 6.41 12.07
CA THR A 275 -17.26 5.30 12.92
C THR A 275 -17.96 3.99 12.58
N ASP A 276 -18.95 4.02 11.68
CA ASP A 276 -19.69 2.83 11.29
C ASP A 276 -18.81 1.90 10.43
N VAL A 277 -18.53 0.73 10.99
CA VAL A 277 -17.85 -0.39 10.34
C VAL A 277 -18.69 -1.68 10.43
N SER A 278 -19.99 -1.55 10.69
CA SER A 278 -20.88 -2.67 11.02
C SER A 278 -21.02 -3.69 9.87
N HIS A 279 -20.98 -3.24 8.61
CA HIS A 279 -20.98 -4.12 7.44
C HIS A 279 -19.70 -4.94 7.34
N LEU A 280 -18.54 -4.35 7.65
CA LEU A 280 -17.24 -5.06 7.67
C LEU A 280 -17.19 -6.08 8.80
N MET A 281 -17.81 -5.78 9.95
CA MET A 281 -17.94 -6.74 11.04
C MET A 281 -18.83 -7.94 10.67
N LYS A 282 -19.82 -7.77 9.77
CA LYS A 282 -20.56 -8.92 9.19
C LYS A 282 -19.64 -9.79 8.34
N VAL A 283 -18.76 -9.18 7.55
CA VAL A 283 -17.75 -9.92 6.75
C VAL A 283 -16.80 -10.69 7.67
N LEU A 284 -16.32 -10.08 8.75
CA LEU A 284 -15.46 -10.75 9.74
C LEU A 284 -16.14 -11.95 10.38
N ARG A 285 -17.40 -11.81 10.82
CA ARG A 285 -18.19 -12.93 11.37
C ARG A 285 -18.37 -14.06 10.35
N ARG A 286 -18.61 -13.72 9.08
CA ARG A 286 -18.68 -14.72 8.00
C ARG A 286 -17.34 -15.45 7.82
N ARG A 287 -16.21 -14.75 7.91
CA ARG A 287 -14.87 -15.37 7.86
C ARG A 287 -14.66 -16.35 9.02
N TYR A 288 -14.98 -15.97 10.25
CA TYR A 288 -14.88 -16.89 11.40
C TYR A 288 -15.75 -18.13 11.23
N TYR A 289 -16.99 -17.95 10.77
CA TYR A 289 -17.87 -19.08 10.46
C TYR A 289 -17.26 -20.04 9.43
N LEU A 290 -16.70 -19.51 8.34
CA LEU A 290 -16.06 -20.34 7.30
C LEU A 290 -14.79 -21.05 7.82
N VAL A 291 -14.02 -20.40 8.70
CA VAL A 291 -12.86 -21.02 9.35
C VAL A 291 -13.28 -22.18 10.25
N GLU A 292 -14.34 -22.01 11.07
CA GLU A 292 -14.88 -23.12 11.87
C GLU A 292 -15.36 -24.27 10.98
N LYS A 293 -16.03 -23.97 9.87
CA LYS A 293 -16.42 -25.00 8.89
C LYS A 293 -15.24 -25.71 8.23
N ALA A 294 -14.14 -24.99 8.01
CA ALA A 294 -12.93 -25.57 7.44
C ALA A 294 -12.19 -26.51 8.42
N LYS A 295 -12.32 -26.31 9.74
CA LYS A 295 -11.72 -27.22 10.75
C LYS A 295 -12.28 -28.63 10.68
N ASP A 296 -13.54 -28.78 10.24
CA ASP A 296 -14.20 -30.07 10.08
C ASP A 296 -13.89 -30.75 8.73
N ALA A 297 -13.11 -30.10 7.85
CA ALA A 297 -12.84 -30.63 6.51
C ALA A 297 -11.80 -31.76 6.53
N ASN A 298 -12.16 -32.92 5.98
CA ASN A 298 -11.23 -34.05 5.84
C ASN A 298 -10.26 -33.92 4.65
N ILE A 299 -10.57 -33.07 3.66
CA ILE A 299 -9.79 -32.88 2.44
C ILE A 299 -9.61 -31.38 2.22
N ILE A 300 -8.37 -30.96 1.97
CA ILE A 300 -8.00 -29.57 1.71
C ILE A 300 -7.39 -29.49 0.30
N GLY A 301 -7.99 -28.69 -0.57
CA GLY A 301 -7.41 -28.31 -1.86
C GLY A 301 -6.67 -26.98 -1.71
N ILE A 302 -5.42 -26.91 -2.14
CA ILE A 302 -4.62 -25.68 -2.14
C ILE A 302 -4.62 -25.11 -3.55
N LEU A 303 -5.26 -23.95 -3.73
CA LEU A 303 -5.23 -23.21 -4.99
C LEU A 303 -4.00 -22.30 -5.00
N VAL A 304 -3.12 -22.49 -5.98
CA VAL A 304 -1.94 -21.64 -6.20
C VAL A 304 -2.17 -20.81 -7.45
N GLY A 305 -2.16 -19.49 -7.30
CA GLY A 305 -2.17 -18.56 -8.43
C GLY A 305 -0.77 -18.41 -9.00
N THR A 306 -0.64 -18.47 -10.32
CA THR A 306 0.65 -18.33 -11.03
C THR A 306 1.01 -16.87 -11.36
N LEU A 307 0.12 -15.92 -11.07
CA LEU A 307 0.17 -14.51 -11.51
C LEU A 307 1.21 -13.64 -10.77
N GLY A 308 2.30 -14.21 -10.29
CA GLY A 308 3.39 -13.51 -9.59
C GLY A 308 4.57 -14.41 -9.22
N VAL A 309 4.58 -15.66 -9.70
CA VAL A 309 5.73 -16.55 -9.56
C VAL A 309 6.56 -16.34 -10.82
N GLY A 310 7.78 -15.82 -10.67
CA GLY A 310 8.75 -15.78 -11.76
C GLY A 310 8.81 -17.16 -12.43
N THR A 311 8.77 -17.16 -13.76
CA THR A 311 8.74 -18.35 -14.60
C THR A 311 9.82 -19.35 -14.15
N LEU A 312 9.42 -20.40 -13.43
CA LEU A 312 10.21 -21.59 -13.17
C LEU A 312 9.93 -22.61 -14.27
N PHE A 313 10.15 -22.23 -15.53
CA PHE A 313 10.19 -23.14 -16.67
C PHE A 313 11.12 -22.59 -17.75
#